data_AF-A0A8J8FTT5-F1
#
_entry.id   AF-A0A8J8FTT5-F1
#
_cell.length_a   1.000
_cell.length_b   1.000
_cell.length_c   1.000
_cell.angle_alpha   90.00
_cell.angle_beta   90.00
_cell.angle_gamma   90.00
#
_symmetry.space_group_name_H-M   'P 1'
#
loop_
_entity.id
_entity.type
_entity.pdbx_description
1 polymer ?
#
loop_
_entity_poly.entity_id
_entity_poly.type
_entity_poly.pdbx_seq_one_letter_code
_entity_poly.pdbx_strand_id
1 'polypeptide(L)'
;MIIKATISAEENRKFAKALSNSKHRSKSGFLRFILNQYLENHVDQKLPNEFIPANKDDLVEERFTIRIYKFLKDGADKRAKSYGIKRSQWIRNLIQANLTKKPVLLETSINELRTANRELAAIGRNINQQTKILNRSIELDFRDQVSHQHLIELKAEIEKNRVAINQLVKVSNGVWS
;
A
#
# COMPACT_ATOMS: atom_id res chain seq x y z
N MET A 1 32.25 5.19 2.76
CA MET A 1 32.13 6.56 3.30
C MET A 1 32.92 6.62 4.61
N ILE A 2 33.81 7.60 4.79
CA ILE A 2 34.59 7.77 6.02
C ILE A 2 33.99 8.96 6.77
N ILE A 3 33.45 8.72 7.96
CA ILE A 3 32.96 9.77 8.86
C ILE A 3 34.08 10.10 9.84
N LYS A 4 34.56 11.35 9.84
CA LYS A 4 35.54 11.84 10.82
C LYS A 4 34.79 12.64 11.88
N ALA A 5 34.97 12.28 13.14
CA ALA A 5 34.39 12.98 14.28
C ALA A 5 35.51 13.38 15.24
N THR A 6 35.44 14.61 15.74
CA THR A 6 36.35 15.10 16.79
C THR A 6 35.66 14.92 18.13
N ILE A 7 36.30 14.18 19.03
CA ILE A 7 35.80 13.95 20.39
C ILE A 7 36.67 14.72 21.39
N SER A 8 36.06 15.25 22.43
CA SER A 8 36.76 15.90 23.53
C SER A 8 37.61 14.88 24.33
N ALA A 9 38.59 15.39 25.08
CA ALA A 9 39.41 14.56 25.96
C ALA A 9 38.59 13.84 27.05
N GLU A 10 37.49 14.44 27.50
CA GLU A 10 36.58 13.86 28.49
C GLU A 10 35.77 12.70 27.91
N GLU A 11 35.21 12.88 26.71
CA GLU A 11 34.44 11.84 26.00
C GLU A 11 35.33 10.64 25.65
N ASN A 12 36.58 10.87 25.26
CA ASN A 12 37.54 9.80 24.99
C ASN A 12 37.86 8.98 26.26
N ARG A 13 37.90 9.61 27.44
CA ARG A 13 38.08 8.90 28.73
C ARG A 13 36.87 8.04 29.06
N LYS A 14 35.65 8.59 28.92
CA LYS A 14 34.40 7.84 29.13
C LYS A 14 34.31 6.66 28.16
N PHE A 15 34.67 6.88 26.90
CA PHE A 15 34.70 5.84 25.86
C PHE A 15 35.73 4.74 26.16
N ALA A 16 36.95 5.11 26.58
CA ALA A 16 37.98 4.14 26.94
C ALA A 16 37.57 3.26 28.14
N LYS A 17 36.91 3.86 29.15
CA LYS A 17 36.35 3.14 30.30
C LYS A 17 35.21 2.21 29.89
N ALA A 18 34.37 2.62 28.96
CA ALA A 18 33.31 1.78 28.40
C ALA A 18 33.88 0.61 27.56
N LEU A 19 34.96 0.85 26.80
CA LEU A 19 35.66 -0.15 26.02
C LEU A 19 36.30 -1.22 26.91
N SER A 20 36.98 -0.84 28.00
CA SER A 20 37.64 -1.77 28.92
C SER A 20 36.65 -2.73 29.60
N ASN A 21 35.40 -2.29 29.77
CA ASN A 21 34.32 -3.10 30.35
C ASN A 21 33.56 -3.91 29.29
N SER A 22 33.91 -3.76 28.01
CA SER A 22 33.28 -4.47 26.90
C SER A 22 34.13 -5.65 26.44
N LYS A 23 33.54 -6.58 25.69
CA LYS A 23 34.27 -7.72 25.08
C LYS A 23 35.09 -7.32 23.83
N HIS A 24 35.04 -6.06 23.41
CA HIS A 24 35.65 -5.61 22.16
C HIS A 24 37.11 -5.15 22.37
N ARG A 25 38.00 -5.62 21.50
CA ARG A 25 39.45 -5.35 21.63
C ARG A 25 39.91 -4.05 20.99
N SER A 26 39.09 -3.40 20.16
CA SER A 26 39.48 -2.19 19.42
C SER A 26 38.43 -1.08 19.55
N LYS A 27 38.93 0.17 19.57
CA LYS A 27 38.09 1.38 19.60
C LYS A 27 37.13 1.42 18.42
N SER A 28 37.61 1.11 17.22
CA SER A 28 36.79 1.09 16.00
C SER A 28 35.74 -0.03 16.04
N GLY A 29 36.08 -1.21 16.57
CA GLY A 29 35.13 -2.31 16.70
C GLY A 29 34.01 -2.01 17.69
N PHE A 30 34.35 -1.38 18.82
CA PHE A 30 33.37 -0.95 19.81
C PHE A 30 32.51 0.22 19.34
N LEU A 31 33.10 1.20 18.63
CA LEU A 31 32.34 2.28 18.02
C LEU A 31 31.35 1.76 16.98
N ARG A 32 31.76 0.79 16.15
CA ARG A 32 30.87 0.14 15.18
C ARG A 32 29.74 -0.63 15.86
N PHE A 33 30.02 -1.30 16.98
CA PHE A 33 29.01 -1.97 17.78
C PHE A 33 27.99 -0.99 18.36
N ILE A 34 28.43 0.08 19.03
CA ILE A 34 27.54 1.12 19.58
C ILE A 34 26.71 1.75 18.46
N LEU A 35 27.35 2.07 17.33
CA LEU A 35 26.67 2.66 16.19
C LEU A 35 25.60 1.71 15.64
N ASN A 36 25.93 0.43 15.44
CA ASN A 36 24.95 -0.55 14.97
C ASN A 36 23.80 -0.72 15.96
N GLN A 37 24.05 -0.80 17.27
CA GLN A 37 23.01 -0.89 18.28
C GLN A 37 22.11 0.36 18.29
N TYR A 38 22.69 1.54 18.14
CA TYR A 38 21.94 2.79 18.04
C TYR A 38 21.12 2.84 16.75
N LEU A 39 21.70 2.43 15.62
CA LEU A 39 21.01 2.40 14.34
C LEU A 39 19.90 1.33 14.31
N GLU A 40 20.12 0.12 14.80
CA GLU A 40 19.09 -0.92 14.93
C GLU A 40 17.91 -0.45 15.80
N ASN A 41 18.20 0.26 16.90
CA ASN A 41 17.17 0.78 17.77
C ASN A 41 16.45 2.03 17.24
N HIS A 42 17.03 2.79 16.29
CA HIS A 42 16.53 4.13 15.92
C HIS A 42 16.27 4.32 14.42
N VAL A 43 16.77 3.45 13.55
CA VAL A 43 16.55 3.49 12.09
C VAL A 43 15.42 2.55 11.68
N ASP A 44 15.18 1.47 12.44
CA ASP A 44 14.19 0.43 12.09
C ASP A 44 12.93 0.40 12.96
N GLN A 45 12.59 1.49 13.66
CA GLN A 45 11.21 1.70 14.13
C GLN A 45 10.32 2.34 13.06
N LYS A 46 10.43 1.90 11.80
CA LYS A 46 9.29 2.05 10.90
C LYS A 46 8.26 1.06 11.40
N LEU A 47 7.16 1.55 11.99
CA LEU A 47 5.93 0.76 11.99
C LEU A 47 5.78 0.20 10.57
N PRO A 48 5.53 -1.10 10.39
CA PRO A 48 5.42 -1.69 9.06
C PRO A 48 4.52 -0.78 8.22
N ASN A 49 5.09 -0.28 7.11
CA ASN A 49 4.42 0.71 6.25
C ASN A 49 3.11 0.17 5.67
N GLU A 50 2.89 -1.14 5.76
CA GLU A 50 1.74 -1.85 5.23
C GLU A 50 1.26 -2.89 6.25
N PHE A 51 0.11 -2.62 6.87
CA PHE A 51 -0.60 -3.60 7.68
C PHE A 51 -1.31 -4.56 6.73
N ILE A 52 -0.68 -5.71 6.47
CA ILE A 52 -1.21 -6.78 5.63
C ILE A 52 -1.39 -8.02 6.52
N PRO A 53 -2.52 -8.74 6.44
CA PRO A 53 -2.68 -10.00 7.16
C PRO A 53 -1.61 -11.01 6.72
N ALA A 54 -0.96 -11.65 7.68
CA ALA A 54 0.09 -12.63 7.46
C ALA A 54 -0.50 -14.03 7.17
N ASN A 55 -1.68 -14.32 7.70
CA ASN A 55 -2.35 -15.61 7.51
C ASN A 55 -3.89 -15.44 7.45
N LYS A 56 -4.60 -16.57 7.29
CA LYS A 56 -6.07 -16.59 7.26
C LYS A 56 -6.70 -16.30 8.62
N ASP A 57 -5.99 -16.54 9.71
CA ASP A 57 -6.51 -16.32 11.07
C ASP A 57 -6.60 -14.82 11.37
N ASP A 58 -5.75 -13.99 10.74
CA ASP A 58 -5.84 -12.52 10.79
C ASP A 58 -7.11 -11.94 10.13
N LEU A 59 -7.88 -12.77 9.39
CA LEU A 59 -9.13 -12.37 8.76
C LEU A 59 -10.36 -12.59 9.66
N VAL A 60 -10.17 -13.11 10.87
CA VAL A 60 -11.26 -13.34 11.83
C VAL A 60 -11.70 -12.01 12.45
N GLU A 61 -13.00 -11.73 12.40
CA GLU A 61 -13.55 -10.52 13.02
C GLU A 61 -13.54 -10.63 14.55
N GLU A 62 -12.87 -9.68 15.21
CA GLU A 62 -12.88 -9.55 16.67
C GLU A 62 -13.72 -8.36 17.16
N ARG A 63 -14.36 -8.53 18.32
CA ARG A 63 -15.15 -7.46 18.95
C ARG A 63 -14.24 -6.47 19.68
N PHE A 64 -14.13 -5.26 19.13
CA PHE A 64 -13.42 -4.15 19.74
C PHE A 64 -14.39 -3.14 20.39
N THR A 65 -14.32 -2.94 21.71
CA THR A 65 -15.20 -2.01 22.45
C THR A 65 -14.41 -0.81 22.97
N ILE A 66 -14.85 0.40 22.65
CA ILE A 66 -14.21 1.66 23.07
C ILE A 66 -15.21 2.62 23.71
N ARG A 67 -14.78 3.37 24.72
CA ARG A 67 -15.52 4.50 25.28
C ARG A 67 -15.12 5.77 24.54
N ILE A 68 -16.11 6.53 24.08
CA ILE A 68 -15.91 7.80 23.38
C ILE A 68 -16.85 8.87 23.93
N TYR A 69 -16.43 10.12 23.86
CA TYR A 69 -17.28 11.25 24.22
C TYR A 69 -18.48 11.38 23.27
N LYS A 70 -19.60 11.90 23.81
CA LYS A 70 -20.87 12.03 23.08
C LYS A 70 -20.74 12.86 21.79
N PHE A 71 -20.00 13.97 21.82
CA PHE A 71 -19.83 14.83 20.64
C PHE A 71 -19.13 14.11 19.48
N LEU A 72 -18.16 13.22 19.77
CA LEU A 72 -17.48 12.41 18.75
C LEU A 72 -18.42 11.36 18.17
N LYS A 73 -19.22 10.73 19.02
CA LYS A 73 -20.26 9.78 18.59
C LYS A 73 -21.24 10.46 17.63
N ASP A 74 -21.74 11.64 17.98
CA ASP A 74 -22.71 12.38 17.17
C ASP A 74 -22.08 12.84 15.84
N GLY A 75 -20.80 13.26 15.85
CA GLY A 75 -20.04 13.56 14.65
C GLY A 75 -19.86 12.35 13.73
N ALA A 76 -19.52 11.19 14.30
CA ALA A 76 -19.40 9.93 13.58
C ALA A 76 -20.74 9.48 12.97
N ASP A 77 -21.85 9.64 13.70
CA ASP A 77 -23.19 9.34 13.19
C ASP A 77 -23.55 10.21 11.97
N LYS A 78 -23.25 11.52 12.02
CA LYS A 78 -23.50 12.43 10.89
C LYS A 78 -22.67 12.04 9.65
N ARG A 79 -21.38 11.75 9.84
CA ARG A 79 -20.50 11.32 8.74
C ARG A 79 -20.92 9.98 8.15
N ALA A 80 -21.24 9.00 8.99
CA ALA A 80 -21.70 7.71 8.50
C ALA A 80 -22.99 7.84 7.66
N LYS A 81 -23.94 8.66 8.10
CA LYS A 81 -25.17 8.98 7.34
C LYS A 81 -24.89 9.63 5.99
N SER A 82 -23.94 10.56 5.89
CA SER A 82 -23.61 11.19 4.59
C SER A 82 -23.04 10.20 3.58
N TYR A 83 -22.46 9.09 4.04
CA TYR A 83 -21.98 7.99 3.20
C TYR A 83 -23.00 6.84 3.06
N GLY A 84 -24.20 6.95 3.64
CA GLY A 84 -25.22 5.90 3.59
C GLY A 84 -24.86 4.62 4.37
N ILE A 85 -23.93 4.70 5.33
CA ILE A 85 -23.45 3.53 6.10
C ILE A 85 -23.69 3.66 7.60
N LYS A 86 -23.54 2.54 8.32
CA LYS A 86 -23.63 2.50 9.79
C LYS A 86 -22.38 3.13 10.41
N ARG A 87 -22.52 3.74 11.59
CA ARG A 87 -21.40 4.32 12.37
C ARG A 87 -20.26 3.33 12.59
N SER A 88 -20.57 2.10 12.98
CA SER A 88 -19.57 1.06 13.20
C SER A 88 -18.76 0.75 11.94
N GLN A 89 -19.41 0.68 10.78
CA GLN A 89 -18.76 0.49 9.48
C GLN A 89 -17.85 1.68 9.15
N TRP A 90 -18.33 2.91 9.36
CA TRP A 90 -17.54 4.11 9.11
C TRP A 90 -16.26 4.16 9.97
N ILE A 91 -16.37 3.84 11.26
CA ILE A 91 -15.23 3.76 12.18
C ILE A 91 -14.26 2.65 11.76
N ARG A 92 -14.77 1.46 11.41
CA ARG A 92 -13.95 0.35 10.90
C ARG A 92 -13.15 0.76 9.66
N ASN A 93 -13.82 1.36 8.67
CA ASN A 93 -13.20 1.83 7.44
C ASN A 93 -12.15 2.91 7.71
N LEU A 94 -12.39 3.81 8.67
CA LEU A 94 -11.43 4.85 9.05
C LEU A 94 -10.16 4.23 9.66
N ILE A 95 -10.31 3.26 10.57
CA ILE A 95 -9.18 2.54 11.17
C ILE A 95 -8.39 1.80 10.10
N GLN A 96 -9.07 1.02 9.25
CA GLN A 96 -8.45 0.26 8.17
C GLN A 96 -7.72 1.18 7.18
N ALA A 97 -8.34 2.27 6.73
CA ALA A 97 -7.70 3.21 5.81
C ALA A 97 -6.48 3.90 6.44
N ASN A 98 -6.55 4.22 7.73
CA ASN A 98 -5.43 4.85 8.43
C ASN A 98 -4.24 3.89 8.62
N LEU A 99 -4.50 2.63 8.97
CA LEU A 99 -3.47 1.62 9.21
C LEU A 99 -2.88 1.11 7.89
N THR A 100 -3.71 0.76 6.91
CA THR A 100 -3.24 0.15 5.65
C THR A 100 -2.72 1.16 4.63
N LYS A 101 -2.96 2.47 4.85
CA LYS A 101 -2.72 3.56 3.89
C LYS A 101 -3.40 3.36 2.54
N LYS A 102 -4.40 2.47 2.47
CA LYS A 102 -5.18 2.18 1.27
C LYS A 102 -6.60 2.71 1.42
N PRO A 103 -7.20 3.24 0.35
CA PRO A 103 -8.59 3.70 0.40
C PRO A 103 -9.53 2.52 0.61
N VAL A 104 -10.45 2.65 1.58
CA VAL A 104 -11.57 1.72 1.76
C VAL A 104 -12.76 2.28 1.01
N LEU A 105 -13.15 1.61 -0.07
CA LEU A 105 -14.32 1.88 -0.88
C LEU A 105 -15.60 1.38 -0.20
N LEU A 106 -16.70 2.06 -0.51
CA LEU A 106 -18.04 1.65 -0.14
C LEU A 106 -18.53 0.56 -1.12
N GLU A 107 -19.41 -0.33 -0.65
CA GLU A 107 -19.97 -1.42 -1.48
C GLU A 107 -20.63 -0.91 -2.77
N THR A 108 -21.28 0.26 -2.70
CA THR A 108 -21.87 0.93 -3.87
C THR A 108 -20.80 1.31 -4.90
N SER A 109 -19.72 1.96 -4.47
CA SER A 109 -18.58 2.31 -5.32
C SER A 109 -17.86 1.08 -5.87
N ILE A 110 -17.82 -0.01 -5.10
CA ILE A 110 -17.25 -1.28 -5.55
C ILE A 110 -18.08 -1.88 -6.68
N ASN A 111 -19.41 -1.84 -6.59
CA ASN A 111 -20.28 -2.33 -7.64
C ASN A 111 -20.19 -1.47 -8.90
N GLU A 112 -20.13 -0.15 -8.76
CA GLU A 112 -19.89 0.77 -9.89
C GLU A 112 -18.54 0.48 -10.56
N LEU A 113 -17.46 0.31 -9.78
CA LEU A 113 -16.14 -0.03 -10.29
C LEU A 113 -16.11 -1.41 -10.97
N ARG A 114 -16.84 -2.40 -10.43
CA ARG A 114 -16.99 -3.72 -11.06
C ARG A 114 -17.73 -3.61 -12.39
N THR A 115 -18.77 -2.81 -12.46
CA THR A 115 -19.51 -2.55 -13.71
C THR A 115 -18.63 -1.86 -14.73
N ALA A 116 -17.93 -0.79 -14.35
CA ALA A 116 -16.94 -0.13 -15.20
C ALA A 116 -15.86 -1.10 -15.69
N ASN A 117 -15.37 -1.99 -14.83
CA ASN A 117 -14.41 -3.03 -15.21
C ASN A 117 -14.97 -4.03 -16.24
N ARG A 118 -16.25 -4.39 -16.14
CA ARG A 118 -16.91 -5.27 -17.12
C ARG A 118 -17.07 -4.58 -18.46
N GLU A 119 -17.45 -3.31 -18.48
CA GLU A 119 -17.56 -2.50 -19.69
C GLU A 119 -16.20 -2.34 -20.36
N LEU A 120 -15.16 -2.00 -19.61
CA LEU A 120 -13.78 -1.95 -20.08
C LEU A 120 -13.33 -3.29 -20.68
N ALA A 121 -13.67 -4.41 -20.04
CA ALA A 121 -13.38 -5.73 -20.59
C ALA A 121 -14.14 -6.02 -21.89
N ALA A 122 -15.37 -5.52 -22.03
CA ALA A 122 -16.14 -5.62 -23.27
C ALA A 122 -15.51 -4.79 -24.39
N ILE A 123 -15.09 -3.56 -24.08
CA ILE A 123 -14.35 -2.69 -25.01
C ILE A 123 -13.06 -3.37 -25.47
N GLY A 124 -12.27 -3.92 -24.54
CA GLY A 124 -11.04 -4.64 -24.87
C GLY A 124 -11.27 -5.87 -25.77
N ARG A 125 -12.38 -6.60 -25.58
CA ARG A 125 -12.77 -7.71 -26.47
C ARG A 125 -13.16 -7.22 -27.87
N ASN A 126 -13.94 -6.15 -27.96
CA ASN A 126 -14.37 -5.57 -29.23
C ASN A 126 -13.17 -5.06 -30.04
N ILE A 127 -12.24 -4.36 -29.38
CA ILE A 127 -10.98 -3.93 -29.97
C ILE A 127 -10.20 -5.13 -30.51
N ASN A 128 -10.03 -6.18 -29.69
CA ASN A 128 -9.30 -7.37 -30.09
C ASN A 128 -9.95 -8.11 -31.28
N GLN A 129 -11.28 -8.03 -31.43
CA GLN A 129 -11.99 -8.56 -32.60
C GLN A 129 -11.73 -7.70 -33.84
N GLN A 130 -11.79 -6.37 -33.72
CA GLN A 130 -11.45 -5.45 -34.82
C GLN A 130 -10.01 -5.66 -35.29
N THR A 131 -9.05 -5.76 -34.36
CA THR A 131 -7.66 -6.14 -34.65
C THR A 131 -7.58 -7.46 -35.43
N LYS A 132 -8.31 -8.50 -35.03
CA LYS A 132 -8.27 -9.79 -35.75
C LYS A 132 -8.87 -9.71 -37.16
N ILE A 133 -9.92 -8.93 -37.34
CA ILE A 133 -10.56 -8.71 -38.65
C ILE A 133 -9.58 -7.97 -39.57
N LEU A 134 -8.97 -6.91 -39.06
CA LEU A 134 -8.02 -6.07 -39.79
C LEU A 134 -6.73 -6.86 -40.11
N ASN A 135 -6.21 -7.68 -39.20
CA ASN A 135 -5.10 -8.61 -39.47
C ASN A 135 -5.41 -9.69 -40.54
N ARG A 136 -6.69 -9.97 -40.81
CA ARG A 136 -7.12 -10.99 -41.78
C ARG A 136 -7.35 -10.38 -43.17
N SER A 137 -7.56 -9.06 -43.29
CA SER A 137 -7.44 -8.36 -44.56
C SER A 137 -5.96 -8.29 -44.96
N ILE A 138 -5.62 -8.92 -46.08
CA ILE A 138 -4.24 -9.14 -46.54
C ILE A 138 -3.54 -7.84 -47.02
N GLU A 139 -4.28 -6.74 -47.16
CA GLU A 139 -3.75 -5.40 -47.45
C GLU A 139 -4.10 -4.46 -46.30
N LEU A 140 -3.10 -4.11 -45.49
CA LEU A 140 -3.20 -3.03 -44.50
C LEU A 140 -2.22 -1.93 -44.88
N ASP A 141 -2.75 -0.75 -45.16
CA ASP A 141 -1.93 0.44 -45.38
C ASP A 141 -1.20 0.84 -44.08
N PHE A 142 -0.15 1.67 -44.22
CA PHE A 142 0.66 2.15 -43.09
C PHE A 142 -0.19 2.84 -42.00
N ARG A 143 -1.29 3.49 -42.39
CA ARG A 143 -2.24 4.14 -41.48
C ARG A 143 -3.01 3.13 -40.63
N ASP A 144 -3.35 1.98 -41.22
CA ASP A 144 -4.05 0.89 -40.53
C ASP A 144 -3.13 0.12 -39.59
N GLN A 145 -1.84 0.00 -39.93
CA GLN A 145 -0.81 -0.56 -39.04
C GLN A 145 -0.60 0.30 -37.78
N VAL A 146 -0.55 1.62 -37.93
CA VAL A 146 -0.45 2.55 -36.79
C VAL A 146 -1.73 2.53 -35.93
N SER A 147 -2.90 2.49 -36.55
CA SER A 147 -4.19 2.31 -35.84
C SER A 147 -4.20 1.01 -35.05
N HIS A 148 -3.68 -0.06 -35.64
CA HIS A 148 -3.51 -1.37 -35.00
C HIS A 148 -2.67 -1.35 -33.74
N GLN A 149 -1.51 -0.69 -33.82
CA GLN A 149 -0.57 -0.61 -32.71
C GLN A 149 -1.20 0.15 -31.52
N HIS A 150 -1.88 1.26 -31.79
CA HIS A 150 -2.61 2.01 -30.76
C HIS A 150 -3.76 1.20 -30.14
N LEU A 151 -4.44 0.35 -30.90
CA LEU A 151 -5.47 -0.55 -30.37
C LEU A 151 -4.89 -1.63 -29.44
N ILE A 152 -3.70 -2.14 -29.74
CA ILE A 152 -2.98 -3.09 -28.88
C ILE A 152 -2.52 -2.40 -27.58
N GLU A 153 -1.99 -1.19 -27.68
CA GLU A 153 -1.56 -0.39 -26.52
C GLU A 153 -2.74 0.01 -25.63
N LEU A 154 -3.86 0.43 -26.24
CA LEU A 154 -5.09 0.75 -25.52
C LEU A 154 -5.64 -0.49 -24.78
N LYS A 155 -5.61 -1.66 -25.42
CA LYS A 155 -5.97 -2.93 -24.75
C LYS A 155 -5.06 -3.20 -23.54
N ALA A 156 -3.76 -2.99 -23.67
CA ALA A 156 -2.81 -3.22 -22.58
C ALA A 156 -3.07 -2.27 -21.39
N GLU A 157 -3.32 -0.98 -21.64
CA GLU A 157 -3.66 0.00 -20.61
C GLU A 157 -5.02 -0.29 -19.97
N ILE A 158 -6.02 -0.73 -20.74
CA ILE A 158 -7.31 -1.17 -20.22
C ILE A 158 -7.14 -2.36 -19.27
N GLU A 159 -6.36 -3.37 -19.64
CA GLU A 159 -6.10 -4.54 -18.79
C GLU A 159 -5.36 -4.17 -17.50
N LYS A 160 -4.36 -3.28 -17.60
CA LYS A 160 -3.61 -2.77 -16.44
C LYS A 160 -4.52 -2.01 -15.48
N ASN A 161 -5.39 -1.14 -15.99
CA ASN A 161 -6.38 -0.43 -15.18
C ASN A 161 -7.37 -1.40 -14.53
N ARG A 162 -7.80 -2.44 -15.26
CA ARG A 162 -8.70 -3.48 -14.73
C ARG A 162 -8.10 -4.23 -13.54
N VAL A 163 -6.82 -4.61 -13.64
CA VAL A 163 -6.07 -5.25 -12.55
C VAL A 163 -5.96 -4.32 -11.34
N ALA A 164 -5.61 -3.06 -11.56
CA ALA A 164 -5.49 -2.07 -10.49
C ALA A 164 -6.83 -1.87 -9.75
N ILE A 165 -7.94 -1.72 -10.48
CA ILE A 165 -9.28 -1.59 -9.90
C ILE A 165 -9.66 -2.85 -9.10
N ASN A 166 -9.42 -4.04 -9.65
CA ASN A 166 -9.75 -5.29 -8.95
C ASN A 166 -8.94 -5.46 -7.66
N GLN A 167 -7.67 -5.08 -7.67
CA GLN A 167 -6.82 -5.13 -6.48
C GLN A 167 -7.31 -4.15 -5.41
N LEU A 168 -7.71 -2.94 -5.82
CA LEU A 168 -8.24 -1.92 -4.92
C LEU A 168 -9.58 -2.36 -4.30
N VAL A 169 -10.46 -3.00 -5.08
CA VAL A 169 -11.71 -3.61 -4.58
C VAL A 169 -11.44 -4.74 -3.57
N LYS A 170 -10.49 -5.63 -3.86
CA LYS A 170 -10.11 -6.73 -2.95
C LYS A 170 -9.63 -6.22 -1.59
N VAL A 171 -8.66 -5.29 -1.62
CA VAL A 171 -8.12 -4.61 -0.44
C VAL A 171 -9.23 -3.93 0.35
N SER A 172 -10.12 -3.22 -0.34
CA SER A 172 -11.24 -2.52 0.28
C SER A 172 -12.20 -3.46 1.01
N ASN A 173 -12.48 -4.63 0.44
CA ASN A 173 -13.37 -5.64 1.02
C ASN A 173 -12.71 -6.47 2.14
N GLY A 174 -11.46 -6.18 2.52
CA GLY A 174 -10.71 -6.99 3.47
C GLY A 174 -10.34 -8.38 2.92
N VAL A 175 -10.46 -8.59 1.60
CA VAL A 175 -10.03 -9.83 0.93
C VAL A 175 -8.58 -9.65 0.50
N TRP A 176 -7.67 -9.95 1.41
CA TRP A 176 -6.24 -9.97 1.16
C TRP A 176 -5.87 -11.40 0.73
N SER A 177 -5.75 -11.63 -0.57
CA SER A 177 -5.37 -12.93 -1.16
C SER A 177 -4.46 -12.73 -2.37
#